data_AF-Q6LMY7-F1
#
_entry.id   AF-Q6LMY7-F1
#
_cell.length_a   1.000
_cell.length_b   1.000
_cell.length_c   1.000
_cell.angle_alpha   90.00
_cell.angle_beta   90.00
_cell.angle_gamma   90.00
#
_symmetry.space_group_name_H-M   'P 1'
#
loop_
_entity.id
_entity.type
_entity.pdbx_description
1 polymer ?
#
loop_
_entity_poly.entity_id
_entity_poly.type
_entity_poly.pdbx_seq_one_letter_code
_entity_poly.pdbx_strand_id
1 'polypeptide(L)'
;MVRLMVFIALIILSGCAAQYEADLSENKEWQQLGAYHGEQGYRELNAKKLNDLGALSETEYESYRAGYLKGRFDYCSGRQTVTTVINQGYPDDCAAPKQGRSSYSVIERGY
;
A
#
# COMPACT_ATOMS: atom_id res chain seq x y z
N MET A 1 18.53 -10.74 -32.62
CA MET A 1 18.40 -11.74 -31.54
C MET A 1 18.74 -11.16 -30.16
N VAL A 2 19.92 -10.54 -29.96
CA VAL A 2 20.31 -9.93 -28.67
C VAL A 2 19.30 -8.88 -28.15
N ARG A 3 18.78 -8.00 -29.01
CA ARG A 3 17.75 -7.02 -28.61
C ARG A 3 16.48 -7.67 -28.07
N LEU A 4 16.04 -8.81 -28.63
CA LEU A 4 14.85 -9.52 -28.18
C LEU A 4 15.07 -10.17 -26.80
N MET A 5 16.27 -10.72 -26.56
CA MET A 5 16.64 -11.27 -25.26
C MET A 5 16.71 -10.19 -24.16
N VAL A 6 17.18 -8.98 -24.47
CA VAL A 6 17.20 -7.87 -23.51
C VAL A 6 15.78 -7.42 -23.14
N PHE A 7 14.84 -7.38 -24.11
CA PHE A 7 13.44 -7.06 -23.81
C PHE A 7 12.76 -8.14 -22.97
N ILE A 8 13.02 -9.42 -23.24
CA ILE A 8 12.47 -10.53 -22.45
C ILE A 8 13.02 -10.49 -21.01
N ALA A 9 14.31 -10.21 -20.84
CA ALA A 9 14.92 -10.10 -19.51
C ALA A 9 14.32 -8.95 -18.68
N LEU A 10 13.98 -7.82 -19.31
CA LEU A 10 13.36 -6.67 -18.62
C LEU A 10 11.93 -6.96 -18.16
N ILE A 11 11.16 -7.76 -18.91
CA ILE A 11 9.78 -8.13 -18.54
C ILE A 11 9.75 -9.06 -17.32
N ILE A 12 10.73 -9.95 -17.18
CA ILE A 12 10.80 -10.91 -16.07
C ILE A 12 11.05 -10.19 -14.73
N LEU A 13 11.75 -9.04 -14.73
CA LEU A 13 12.12 -8.32 -13.51
C LEU A 13 10.98 -7.46 -12.92
N SER A 14 10.00 -7.04 -13.73
CA SER A 14 8.88 -6.22 -13.24
C SER A 14 7.74 -7.01 -12.58
N GLY A 15 7.78 -8.34 -12.61
CA GLY A 15 6.69 -9.19 -12.13
C GLY A 15 6.67 -9.46 -10.61
N CYS A 16 7.79 -9.26 -9.91
CA CYS A 16 7.93 -9.74 -8.53
C CYS A 16 7.03 -9.00 -7.52
N ALA A 17 6.81 -7.69 -7.69
CA ALA A 17 5.94 -6.93 -6.78
C ALA A 17 4.46 -7.31 -6.97
N ALA A 18 4.03 -7.47 -8.23
CA ALA A 18 2.68 -7.88 -8.56
C ALA A 18 2.35 -9.29 -8.03
N GLN A 19 3.31 -10.21 -8.09
CA GLN A 19 3.15 -11.55 -7.52
C GLN A 19 3.03 -11.50 -5.99
N TYR A 20 3.84 -10.69 -5.32
CA TYR A 20 3.79 -10.57 -3.87
C TYR A 20 2.44 -10.02 -3.38
N GLU A 21 1.94 -8.94 -4.00
CA GLU A 21 0.62 -8.40 -3.68
C GLU A 21 -0.51 -9.43 -3.95
N ALA A 22 -0.41 -10.17 -5.07
CA ALA A 22 -1.36 -11.22 -5.41
C ALA A 22 -1.36 -12.32 -4.34
N ASP A 23 -0.20 -12.85 -3.95
CA ASP A 23 -0.06 -13.88 -2.92
C ASP A 23 -0.70 -13.43 -1.59
N LEU A 24 -0.46 -12.19 -1.15
CA LEU A 24 -1.06 -11.66 0.08
C LEU A 24 -2.59 -11.60 -0.01
N SER A 25 -3.13 -11.16 -1.15
CA SER A 25 -4.59 -11.07 -1.37
C SER A 25 -5.26 -12.44 -1.45
N GLU A 26 -4.65 -13.40 -2.15
CA GLU A 26 -5.14 -14.78 -2.28
C GLU A 26 -5.16 -15.51 -0.92
N ASN A 27 -4.15 -15.26 -0.09
CA ASN A 27 -4.06 -15.81 1.26
C ASN A 27 -4.84 -15.02 2.32
N LYS A 28 -5.61 -13.99 1.91
CA LYS A 28 -6.41 -13.12 2.80
C LYS A 28 -5.59 -12.39 3.86
N GLU A 29 -4.32 -12.13 3.58
CA GLU A 29 -3.39 -11.43 4.47
C GLU A 29 -3.56 -9.90 4.37
N TRP A 30 -4.80 -9.44 4.50
CA TRP A 30 -5.21 -8.06 4.24
C TRP A 30 -4.41 -7.03 5.02
N GLN A 31 -4.11 -7.32 6.29
CA GLN A 31 -3.30 -6.43 7.12
C GLN A 31 -1.87 -6.29 6.60
N GLN A 32 -1.27 -7.37 6.10
CA GLN A 32 0.08 -7.35 5.54
C GLN A 32 0.09 -6.60 4.21
N LEU A 33 -0.90 -6.86 3.34
CA LEU A 33 -1.09 -6.12 2.09
C LEU A 33 -1.27 -4.62 2.33
N GLY A 34 -2.07 -4.25 3.33
CA GLY A 34 -2.23 -2.89 3.78
C GLY A 34 -0.90 -2.28 4.19
N ALA A 35 -0.17 -2.93 5.09
CA ALA A 35 1.13 -2.45 5.58
C ALA A 35 2.11 -2.24 4.44
N TYR A 36 2.22 -3.21 3.52
CA TYR A 36 3.03 -3.09 2.32
C TYR A 36 2.66 -1.86 1.47
N HIS A 37 1.37 -1.67 1.17
CA HIS A 37 0.91 -0.48 0.44
C HIS A 37 1.24 0.83 1.15
N GLY A 38 1.10 0.86 2.47
CA GLY A 38 1.44 2.02 3.30
C GLY A 38 2.95 2.34 3.27
N GLU A 39 3.77 1.30 3.41
CA GLU A 39 5.23 1.41 3.45
C GLU A 39 5.82 1.82 2.10
N GLN A 40 5.30 1.30 0.99
CA GLN A 40 5.82 1.56 -0.36
C GLN A 40 5.27 2.85 -0.98
N GLY A 41 4.32 3.50 -0.31
CA GLY A 41 3.74 4.75 -0.76
C GLY A 41 2.68 4.62 -1.86
N TYR A 42 1.90 3.55 -1.81
CA TYR A 42 0.68 3.42 -2.60
C TYR A 42 -0.44 4.26 -1.99
N ARG A 43 -1.38 4.71 -2.82
CA ARG A 43 -2.64 5.25 -2.31
C ARG A 43 -3.47 4.11 -1.70
N GLU A 44 -4.13 4.38 -0.56
CA GLU A 44 -5.08 3.45 0.05
C GLU A 44 -6.09 2.93 -0.98
N LEU A 45 -6.30 1.62 -0.99
CA LEU A 45 -7.34 1.01 -1.81
C LEU A 45 -8.71 1.30 -1.19
N ASN A 46 -9.66 1.69 -2.03
CA ASN A 46 -11.05 1.84 -1.59
C ASN A 46 -11.76 0.48 -1.55
N ALA A 47 -12.93 0.44 -0.90
CA ALA A 47 -13.73 -0.77 -0.77
C ALA A 47 -14.01 -1.46 -2.12
N LYS A 48 -14.27 -0.71 -3.19
CA LYS A 48 -14.50 -1.31 -4.52
C LYS A 48 -13.26 -2.11 -4.99
N LYS A 49 -12.06 -1.53 -4.91
CA LYS A 49 -10.83 -2.20 -5.34
C LYS A 49 -10.50 -3.40 -4.46
N LEU A 50 -10.69 -3.28 -3.15
CA LEU A 50 -10.49 -4.39 -2.22
C LEU A 50 -11.50 -5.53 -2.49
N ASN A 51 -12.73 -5.20 -2.87
CA ASN A 51 -13.71 -6.18 -3.31
C ASN A 51 -13.29 -6.89 -4.60
N ASP A 52 -12.79 -6.13 -5.58
CA ASP A 52 -12.23 -6.68 -6.83
C ASP A 52 -11.06 -7.66 -6.56
N LEU A 53 -10.35 -7.50 -5.43
CA LEU A 53 -9.25 -8.37 -4.97
C LEU A 53 -9.72 -9.54 -4.05
N GLY A 54 -10.99 -9.58 -3.65
CA GLY A 54 -11.54 -10.67 -2.84
C GLY A 54 -11.73 -10.38 -1.34
N ALA A 55 -11.60 -9.12 -0.89
CA ALA A 55 -12.05 -8.72 0.45
C ALA A 55 -13.59 -8.56 0.42
N LEU A 56 -14.31 -9.49 1.07
CA LEU A 56 -15.78 -9.57 0.97
C LEU A 56 -16.50 -9.16 2.25
N SER A 57 -15.77 -8.97 3.35
CA SER A 57 -16.32 -8.63 4.66
C SER A 57 -15.75 -7.32 5.23
N GLU A 58 -16.54 -6.64 6.05
CA GLU A 58 -16.13 -5.43 6.79
C GLU A 58 -14.82 -5.65 7.58
N THR A 59 -14.66 -6.82 8.20
CA THR A 59 -13.44 -7.17 8.94
C THR A 59 -12.21 -7.24 8.04
N GLU A 60 -12.32 -7.75 6.81
CA GLU A 60 -11.22 -7.80 5.85
C GLU A 60 -10.83 -6.39 5.37
N TYR A 61 -11.83 -5.53 5.11
CA TYR A 61 -11.58 -4.12 4.77
C TYR A 61 -10.87 -3.37 5.91
N GLU A 62 -11.37 -3.49 7.14
CA GLU A 62 -10.76 -2.83 8.30
C GLU A 62 -9.38 -3.39 8.63
N SER A 63 -9.15 -4.69 8.38
CA SER A 63 -7.82 -5.31 8.54
C SER A 63 -6.82 -4.72 7.55
N TYR A 64 -7.20 -4.58 6.28
CA TYR A 64 -6.40 -3.90 5.27
C TYR A 64 -6.09 -2.45 5.69
N ARG A 65 -7.13 -1.71 6.07
CA ARG A 65 -7.00 -0.29 6.45
C ARG A 65 -6.09 -0.11 7.66
N ALA A 66 -6.22 -0.95 8.68
CA ALA A 66 -5.35 -0.93 9.86
C ALA A 66 -3.88 -1.17 9.49
N GLY A 67 -3.62 -2.14 8.60
CA GLY A 67 -2.30 -2.37 8.02
C GLY A 67 -1.76 -1.14 7.30
N TYR A 68 -2.56 -0.57 6.40
CA TYR A 68 -2.19 0.60 5.60
C TYR A 68 -1.79 1.80 6.45
N LEU A 69 -2.60 2.13 7.47
CA LEU A 69 -2.30 3.25 8.37
C LEU A 69 -1.00 3.03 9.16
N LYS A 70 -0.74 1.78 9.59
CA LYS A 70 0.54 1.43 10.23
C LYS A 70 1.70 1.60 9.27
N GLY A 71 1.64 1.00 8.08
CA GLY A 71 2.72 1.09 7.09
C GLY A 71 3.02 2.53 6.67
N ARG A 72 1.97 3.35 6.52
CA ARG A 72 2.12 4.78 6.22
C ARG A 72 2.76 5.55 7.37
N PHE A 73 2.42 5.23 8.62
CA PHE A 73 3.10 5.79 9.80
C PHE A 73 4.59 5.37 9.83
N ASP A 74 4.90 4.13 9.50
CA ASP A 74 6.27 3.62 9.41
C ASP A 74 7.07 4.36 8.32
N TYR A 75 6.47 4.59 7.16
CA TYR A 75 7.01 5.42 6.08
C TYR A 75 7.28 6.86 6.54
N CYS A 76 6.26 7.58 7.04
CA CYS A 76 6.41 9.00 7.38
C CYS A 76 7.28 9.26 8.61
N SER A 77 7.43 8.29 9.51
CA SER A 77 8.36 8.37 10.64
C SER A 77 9.81 8.02 10.26
N GLY A 78 10.06 7.66 9.00
CA GLY A 78 11.40 7.25 8.52
C GLY A 78 11.86 5.91 9.07
N ARG A 79 10.96 5.10 9.66
CA ARG A 79 11.27 3.74 10.12
C ARG A 79 11.41 2.76 8.96
N GLN A 80 10.84 3.10 7.81
CA GLN A 80 11.03 2.39 6.55
C GLN A 80 11.65 3.35 5.52
N THR A 81 12.74 2.95 4.88
CA THR A 81 13.36 3.71 3.79
C THR A 81 12.97 3.11 2.45
N VAL A 82 12.38 3.91 1.57
CA VAL A 82 11.96 3.46 0.24
C VAL A 82 12.72 4.26 -0.81
N THR A 83 13.41 3.58 -1.71
CA THR A 83 14.23 4.23 -2.77
C THR A 83 13.38 4.93 -3.81
N THR A 84 12.17 4.44 -4.06
CA THR A 84 11.22 5.02 -5.02
C THR A 84 9.83 4.89 -4.45
N VAL A 85 9.12 6.02 -4.39
CA VAL A 85 7.75 6.08 -3.93
C VAL A 85 6.83 5.84 -5.13
N ILE A 86 5.85 4.95 -4.98
CA ILE A 86 4.94 4.61 -6.07
C ILE A 86 4.03 5.79 -6.44
N ASN A 87 3.51 6.51 -5.45
CA ASN A 87 2.73 7.72 -5.65
C ASN A 87 3.55 8.98 -5.32
N GLN A 88 3.76 9.85 -6.31
CA GLN A 88 4.53 11.08 -6.14
C GLN A 88 3.94 12.07 -5.12
N GLY A 89 2.63 12.03 -4.87
CA GLY A 89 1.97 12.85 -3.85
C GLY A 89 1.96 12.22 -2.45
N TYR A 90 2.48 11.00 -2.30
CA TYR A 90 2.53 10.32 -1.00
C TYR A 90 3.42 11.00 0.06
N PRO A 91 4.57 11.61 -0.30
CA PRO A 91 5.38 12.33 0.67
C PRO A 91 4.70 13.61 1.17
N ASP A 92 3.90 14.28 0.32
CA ASP A 92 3.14 15.48 0.71
C ASP A 92 2.11 15.15 1.82
N ASP A 93 1.63 13.92 1.79
CA ASP A 93 0.72 13.29 2.74
C ASP A 93 1.38 12.98 4.11
N CYS A 94 2.71 13.11 4.21
CA CYS A 94 3.47 13.08 5.48
C CYS A 94 3.71 14.47 6.07
N ALA A 95 3.62 15.53 5.25
CA ALA A 95 3.81 16.89 5.74
C ALA A 95 2.70 17.22 6.75
N ALA A 96 3.10 17.85 7.87
CA ALA A 96 2.26 18.12 9.03
C ALA A 96 0.84 18.58 8.66
N PRO A 97 -0.18 18.19 9.44
CA PRO A 97 -1.56 18.39 9.06
C PRO A 97 -1.85 19.88 8.93
N LYS A 98 -2.44 20.29 7.80
CA LYS A 98 -2.84 21.69 7.51
C LYS A 98 -3.87 22.29 8.48
N GLN A 99 -4.10 21.70 9.66
CA GLN A 99 -5.02 22.14 10.72
C GLN A 99 -4.96 21.25 12.01
N GLY A 100 -3.82 20.67 12.37
CA GLY A 100 -3.70 19.88 13.63
C GLY A 100 -4.40 18.50 13.64
N ARG A 101 -4.94 18.06 12.50
CA ARG A 101 -5.54 16.73 12.31
C ARG A 101 -4.60 15.81 11.57
N SER A 102 -3.78 15.06 12.30
CA SER A 102 -2.99 13.98 11.72
C SER A 102 -3.91 13.08 10.89
N SER A 103 -3.61 12.85 9.60
CA SER A 103 -4.38 11.94 8.73
C SER A 103 -4.30 10.47 9.21
N TYR A 104 -3.42 10.21 10.18
CA TYR A 104 -3.29 8.96 10.94
C TYR A 104 -4.19 8.88 12.17
N SER A 105 -4.83 10.00 12.54
CA SER A 105 -5.59 10.06 13.79
C SER A 105 -6.93 9.35 13.64
N VAL A 106 -7.10 8.40 14.55
CA VAL A 106 -8.27 7.56 14.80
C VAL A 106 -9.48 8.37 15.29
N ILE A 107 -9.33 9.70 15.46
CA ILE A 107 -10.22 10.60 16.21
C ILE A 107 -11.42 11.09 15.38
N GLU A 108 -11.41 10.96 14.06
CA GLU A 108 -12.59 11.26 13.22
C GLU A 108 -13.55 10.07 13.05
N ARG A 109 -13.44 9.03 13.89
CA ARG A 109 -14.37 7.89 13.90
C ARG A 109 -15.52 8.17 14.85
N GLY A 110 -16.41 9.09 14.46
CA GLY A 110 -17.65 9.36 15.19
C GLY A 110 -18.31 8.07 15.64
N TYR A 111 -18.20 7.78 16.94
CA TYR A 111 -19.04 6.86 17.69
C TYR A 111 -20.23 7.65 18.23
#